data_AF-A0A2B7Y038-F1
#
_entry.id   AF-A0A2B7Y038-F1
#
_cell.length_a   1.000
_cell.length_b   1.000
_cell.length_c   1.000
_cell.angle_alpha   90.00
_cell.angle_beta   90.00
_cell.angle_gamma   90.00
#
_symmetry.space_group_name_H-M   'P 1'
#
loop_
_entity.id
_entity.type
_entity.pdbx_description
1 polymer ?
#
loop_
_entity_poly.entity_id
_entity_poly.type
_entity_poly.pdbx_seq_one_letter_code
_entity_poly.pdbx_strand_id
1 'polypeptide(L)'
;MRWPFRGLLVVAALILTVTFLYLPRWRQPLSYEGVEKYFTWDNPDFAYFNNQFILHLSSAVKNPLPNRKLLSPGITCPAVRGVDKSHVVPVTDVFDSAGLEQLGYDTSPQTASRLETASVRVVDYTSQITEVPEQVVRITAPSESYWQHSAFGFVRDSFILPLRAGPWRKAAHLFTLSKPLDACVNEMLPDILPHALALHIRTWPSDLSFGQKDPCHQNEVPVLSSVFGKCDWTGSYLYDNVKRTETDSKQPVVIATDDRQGKVIRELVELLGDRAHFMEMTDKCKEVIKAAHPEEEYEWRLATYWPIIEATAVTRAESFIGSFWSTLSQLVAIRRDTNRTFFFQTRLQAFIWGLRVPLGTLAIIGTMYLGFIYSRRVLAKRRKRMAATKSDFMVSP
;
A
#
# COMPACT_ATOMS: atom_id res chain seq x y z
N MET A 1 36.69 -0.65 26.62
CA MET A 1 36.25 -1.61 25.57
C MET A 1 36.55 -1.05 24.20
N ARG A 2 37.21 -1.84 23.34
CA ARG A 2 37.74 -1.38 22.05
C ARG A 2 36.61 -1.26 21.02
N TRP A 3 36.54 -0.11 20.33
CA TRP A 3 35.67 0.22 19.19
C TRP A 3 35.26 -0.93 18.24
N PRO A 4 36.13 -1.90 17.85
CA PRO A 4 35.74 -3.05 17.03
C PRO A 4 34.59 -3.89 17.60
N PHE A 5 34.47 -4.02 18.93
CA PHE A 5 33.38 -4.77 19.55
C PHE A 5 32.02 -4.06 19.42
N ARG A 6 32.02 -2.72 19.41
CA ARG A 6 30.79 -1.92 19.21
C ARG A 6 30.30 -2.02 17.77
N GLY A 7 31.20 -2.01 16.78
CA GLY A 7 30.85 -2.22 15.37
C GLY A 7 30.29 -3.62 15.11
N LEU A 8 30.89 -4.65 15.71
CA LEU A 8 30.41 -6.03 15.62
C LEU A 8 29.06 -6.23 16.32
N LEU A 9 28.83 -5.58 17.46
CA LEU A 9 27.53 -5.57 18.14
C LEU A 9 26.46 -4.86 17.31
N VAL A 10 26.78 -3.75 16.65
CA VAL A 10 25.84 -3.05 15.77
C VAL A 10 25.51 -3.90 14.54
N VAL A 11 26.49 -4.53 13.91
CA VAL A 11 26.27 -5.44 12.77
C VAL A 11 25.50 -6.70 13.21
N ALA A 12 25.82 -7.29 14.36
CA ALA A 12 25.10 -8.43 14.89
C ALA A 12 23.67 -8.07 15.30
N ALA A 13 23.45 -6.89 15.89
CA ALA A 13 22.12 -6.37 16.18
C ALA A 13 21.35 -6.10 14.88
N LEU A 14 22.00 -5.55 13.84
CA LEU A 14 21.40 -5.36 12.51
C LEU A 14 21.04 -6.70 11.87
N ILE A 15 21.92 -7.70 11.92
CA ILE A 15 21.65 -9.04 11.38
C ILE A 15 20.55 -9.72 12.18
N LEU A 16 20.57 -9.69 13.52
CA LEU A 16 19.50 -10.26 14.35
C LEU A 16 18.17 -9.55 14.11
N THR A 17 18.18 -8.22 14.01
CA THR A 17 16.99 -7.42 13.68
C THR A 17 16.50 -7.73 12.27
N VAL A 18 17.40 -7.91 11.31
CA VAL A 18 17.08 -8.33 9.94
C VAL A 18 16.57 -9.78 9.89
N THR A 19 17.08 -10.66 10.73
CA THR A 19 16.63 -12.06 10.75
C THR A 19 15.29 -12.20 11.47
N PHE A 20 15.09 -11.52 12.61
CA PHE A 20 13.84 -11.57 13.38
C PHE A 20 12.70 -10.77 12.75
N LEU A 21 13.00 -9.63 12.12
CA LEU A 21 11.97 -8.83 11.44
C LEU A 21 11.66 -9.36 10.03
N TYR A 22 12.55 -10.12 9.38
CA TYR A 22 12.42 -10.43 7.95
C TYR A 22 12.44 -11.93 7.59
N LEU A 23 12.41 -12.85 8.56
CA LEU A 23 11.91 -14.21 8.35
C LEU A 23 10.40 -14.24 8.65
N PRO A 24 9.50 -14.03 7.67
CA PRO A 24 8.12 -14.41 7.88
C PRO A 24 8.09 -15.93 8.04
N ARG A 25 7.61 -16.39 9.21
CA ARG A 25 7.10 -17.76 9.34
C ARG A 25 5.97 -17.90 8.34
N TRP A 26 6.28 -18.49 7.19
CA TRP A 26 5.30 -19.12 6.34
C TRP A 26 4.74 -20.31 7.10
N ARG A 27 3.63 -20.09 7.80
CA ARG A 27 2.69 -21.16 8.10
C ARG A 27 1.42 -20.80 7.34
N GLN A 28 1.28 -21.39 6.16
CA GLN A 28 -0.06 -21.63 5.64
C GLN A 28 -0.80 -22.49 6.68
N PRO A 29 -2.11 -22.30 6.86
CA PRO A 29 -2.86 -23.13 7.79
C PRO A 29 -2.88 -24.57 7.27
N LEU A 30 -2.69 -25.50 8.20
CA LEU A 30 -3.04 -26.90 8.00
C LEU A 30 -4.55 -26.97 7.77
N SER A 31 -4.98 -27.69 6.72
CA SER A 31 -6.40 -27.98 6.50
C SER A 31 -6.93 -28.80 7.68
N TYR A 32 -7.94 -28.29 8.37
CA TYR A 32 -8.67 -29.05 9.38
C TYR A 32 -9.96 -29.58 8.76
N GLU A 33 -10.14 -30.90 8.76
CA GLU A 33 -11.44 -31.53 8.56
C GLU A 33 -12.25 -31.41 9.86
N GLY A 34 -13.50 -30.92 9.77
CA GLY A 34 -14.45 -30.83 10.89
C GLY A 34 -14.66 -29.42 11.44
N VAL A 35 -15.92 -28.95 11.38
CA VAL A 35 -16.45 -27.62 11.78
C VAL A 35 -15.60 -26.43 11.29
N GLU A 36 -16.01 -25.86 10.16
CA GLU A 36 -15.40 -24.64 9.65
C GLU A 36 -15.67 -23.47 10.59
N LYS A 37 -14.59 -22.96 11.20
CA LYS A 37 -14.59 -21.74 12.01
C LYS A 37 -14.15 -20.56 11.17
N TYR A 38 -14.67 -19.38 11.52
CA TYR A 38 -14.53 -18.17 10.74
C TYR A 38 -13.98 -17.00 11.56
N PHE A 39 -13.22 -16.14 10.88
CA PHE A 39 -12.88 -14.80 11.33
C PHE A 39 -13.55 -13.77 10.41
N THR A 40 -14.15 -12.75 11.01
CA THR A 40 -14.78 -11.62 10.31
C THR A 40 -14.60 -10.33 11.10
N TRP A 41 -14.95 -9.20 10.49
CA TRP A 41 -14.82 -7.86 11.08
C TRP A 41 -15.98 -6.97 10.64
N ASP A 42 -16.21 -5.88 11.34
CA ASP A 42 -17.17 -4.85 10.91
C ASP A 42 -16.49 -3.82 9.99
N ASN A 43 -17.22 -3.34 8.99
CA ASN A 43 -16.78 -2.23 8.15
C ASN A 43 -17.03 -0.90 8.90
N PRO A 44 -15.99 -0.06 9.13
CA PRO A 44 -16.19 1.23 9.77
C PRO A 44 -17.01 2.17 8.88
N ASP A 45 -17.91 2.97 9.46
CA ASP A 45 -18.78 3.89 8.71
C ASP A 45 -18.02 4.96 7.91
N PHE A 46 -16.80 5.30 8.32
CA PHE A 46 -15.93 6.26 7.62
C PHE A 46 -15.12 5.62 6.49
N ALA A 47 -15.08 4.29 6.40
CA ALA A 47 -14.21 3.60 5.47
C ALA A 47 -14.85 3.55 4.08
N TYR A 48 -14.37 4.36 3.14
CA TYR A 48 -14.65 4.18 1.72
C TYR A 48 -14.02 2.87 1.19
N PHE A 49 -14.39 2.44 -0.03
CA PHE A 49 -13.93 1.19 -0.64
C PHE A 49 -12.42 0.91 -0.44
N ASN A 50 -11.56 1.90 -0.68
CA ASN A 50 -10.11 1.71 -0.57
C ASN A 50 -9.66 1.36 0.87
N ASN A 51 -10.34 1.90 1.89
CA ASN A 51 -10.07 1.56 3.28
C ASN A 51 -10.56 0.14 3.58
N GLN A 52 -11.76 -0.22 3.12
CA GLN A 52 -12.27 -1.58 3.27
C GLN A 52 -11.39 -2.61 2.53
N PHE A 53 -10.84 -2.26 1.38
CA PHE A 53 -9.91 -3.13 0.67
C PHE A 53 -8.59 -3.32 1.46
N ILE A 54 -8.08 -2.29 2.14
CA ILE A 54 -6.93 -2.47 3.05
C ILE A 54 -7.27 -3.41 4.21
N LEU A 55 -8.51 -3.40 4.74
CA LEU A 55 -8.95 -4.40 5.72
C LEU A 55 -8.92 -5.80 5.12
N HIS A 56 -9.55 -6.01 3.96
CA HIS A 56 -9.53 -7.30 3.26
C HIS A 56 -8.12 -7.81 3.00
N LEU A 57 -7.23 -6.93 2.55
CA LEU A 57 -5.86 -7.24 2.26
C LEU A 57 -5.08 -7.59 3.53
N SER A 58 -5.28 -6.82 4.60
CA SER A 58 -4.68 -7.07 5.91
C SER A 58 -5.15 -8.40 6.51
N SER A 59 -6.44 -8.70 6.46
CA SER A 59 -7.01 -9.98 6.88
C SER A 59 -6.37 -11.15 6.14
N ALA A 60 -6.15 -11.03 4.84
CA ALA A 60 -5.51 -12.07 4.05
C ALA A 60 -4.01 -12.24 4.37
N VAL A 61 -3.28 -11.15 4.61
CA VAL A 61 -1.82 -11.18 4.81
C VAL A 61 -1.44 -11.51 6.25
N LYS A 62 -2.19 -10.99 7.22
CA LYS A 62 -1.87 -11.05 8.65
C LYS A 62 -2.77 -11.99 9.43
N ASN A 63 -3.81 -12.56 8.79
CA ASN A 63 -4.90 -13.35 9.38
C ASN A 63 -4.68 -13.66 10.88
N PRO A 64 -5.36 -12.94 11.79
CA PRO A 64 -5.10 -13.07 13.22
C PRO A 64 -5.47 -14.47 13.75
N LEU A 65 -6.28 -15.23 13.02
CA LEU A 65 -6.67 -16.61 13.33
C LEU A 65 -6.40 -17.51 12.11
N PRO A 66 -5.13 -17.89 11.85
CA PRO A 66 -4.77 -18.60 10.63
C PRO A 66 -5.50 -19.94 10.48
N ASN A 67 -5.89 -20.59 11.57
CA ASN A 67 -6.63 -21.86 11.52
C ASN A 67 -8.13 -21.70 11.17
N ARG A 68 -8.59 -20.49 10.85
CA ARG A 68 -9.97 -20.17 10.49
C ARG A 68 -10.04 -19.65 9.06
N LYS A 69 -11.16 -19.94 8.38
CA LYS A 69 -11.50 -19.29 7.11
C LYS A 69 -11.86 -17.82 7.34
N LEU A 70 -11.64 -17.00 6.33
CA LEU A 70 -12.07 -15.60 6.32
C LEU A 70 -13.51 -15.51 5.82
N LEU A 71 -14.37 -14.81 6.54
CA LEU A 71 -15.70 -14.45 6.08
C LEU A 71 -15.75 -12.94 5.87
N SER A 72 -15.95 -12.52 4.62
CA SER A 72 -16.07 -11.11 4.30
C SER A 72 -17.39 -10.54 4.83
N PRO A 73 -17.38 -9.35 5.47
CA PRO A 73 -18.62 -8.64 5.81
C PRO A 73 -19.31 -7.98 4.61
N GLY A 74 -18.77 -8.16 3.40
CA GLY A 74 -19.18 -7.42 2.20
C GLY A 74 -18.48 -6.06 2.10
N ILE A 75 -18.83 -5.30 1.07
CA ILE A 75 -18.35 -3.94 0.84
C ILE A 75 -19.50 -2.98 1.13
N THR A 76 -19.34 -2.17 2.17
CA THR A 76 -20.29 -1.13 2.54
C THR A 76 -20.08 0.08 1.63
N CYS A 77 -21.14 0.49 0.95
CA CYS A 77 -21.14 1.55 -0.03
C CYS A 77 -21.94 2.71 0.57
N PRO A 78 -21.27 3.73 1.13
CA PRO A 78 -21.96 4.79 1.87
C PRO A 78 -22.86 5.62 0.95
N ALA A 79 -23.83 6.31 1.55
CA ALA A 79 -24.74 7.23 0.85
C ALA A 79 -24.00 8.49 0.36
N VAL A 80 -23.29 8.38 -0.76
CA VAL A 80 -22.48 9.44 -1.37
C VAL A 80 -22.63 9.43 -2.89
N ARG A 81 -22.26 10.54 -3.55
CA ARG A 81 -22.22 10.65 -5.03
C ARG A 81 -23.57 10.38 -5.71
N GLY A 82 -24.65 10.89 -5.12
CA GLY A 82 -26.01 10.71 -5.65
C GLY A 82 -26.68 9.40 -5.22
N VAL A 83 -26.06 8.63 -4.33
CA VAL A 83 -26.68 7.47 -3.69
C VAL A 83 -27.29 7.87 -2.34
N ASP A 84 -28.60 7.69 -2.18
CA ASP A 84 -29.35 8.17 -1.02
C ASP A 84 -29.22 7.29 0.23
N LYS A 85 -28.86 6.01 0.07
CA LYS A 85 -28.78 5.03 1.16
C LYS A 85 -27.50 4.22 1.10
N SER A 86 -27.05 3.74 2.25
CA SER A 86 -25.93 2.80 2.29
C SER A 86 -26.35 1.45 1.71
N HIS A 87 -25.51 0.85 0.87
CA HIS A 87 -25.71 -0.49 0.32
C HIS A 87 -24.55 -1.39 0.74
N VAL A 88 -24.83 -2.65 1.06
CA VAL A 88 -23.76 -3.66 1.25
C VAL A 88 -23.78 -4.57 0.04
N VAL A 89 -22.69 -4.58 -0.72
CA VAL A 89 -22.52 -5.51 -1.83
C VAL A 89 -21.69 -6.71 -1.37
N PRO A 90 -22.03 -7.94 -1.79
CA PRO A 90 -21.16 -9.09 -1.57
C PRO A 90 -19.75 -8.83 -2.09
N VAL A 91 -18.73 -9.30 -1.39
CA VAL A 91 -17.33 -9.14 -1.86
C VAL A 91 -17.10 -9.83 -3.21
N THR A 92 -17.87 -10.87 -3.51
CA THR A 92 -17.86 -11.61 -4.78
C THR A 92 -18.47 -10.83 -5.95
N ASP A 93 -19.26 -9.78 -5.69
CA ASP A 93 -19.69 -8.84 -6.73
C ASP A 93 -18.51 -7.97 -7.18
N VAL A 94 -17.51 -7.78 -6.30
CA VAL A 94 -16.34 -6.92 -6.56
C VAL A 94 -15.14 -7.72 -7.03
N PHE A 95 -14.86 -8.85 -6.39
CA PHE A 95 -13.68 -9.68 -6.65
C PHE A 95 -14.08 -11.10 -7.07
N ASP A 96 -13.27 -11.70 -7.94
CA ASP A 96 -13.48 -13.07 -8.39
C ASP A 96 -13.30 -14.08 -7.24
N SER A 97 -14.17 -15.10 -7.22
CA SER A 97 -14.21 -16.08 -6.13
C SER A 97 -12.95 -16.92 -6.06
N ALA A 98 -12.34 -17.30 -7.19
CA ALA A 98 -11.15 -18.15 -7.19
C ALA A 98 -9.93 -17.43 -6.59
N GLY A 99 -9.85 -16.11 -6.77
CA GLY A 99 -8.85 -15.27 -6.12
C GLY A 99 -9.04 -15.17 -4.61
N LEU A 100 -10.29 -14.95 -4.18
CA LEU A 100 -10.67 -14.87 -2.76
C LEU A 100 -10.43 -16.20 -2.02
N GLU A 101 -10.78 -17.33 -2.62
CA GLU A 101 -10.59 -18.66 -2.04
C GLU A 101 -9.11 -18.98 -1.80
N GLN A 102 -8.22 -18.58 -2.71
CA GLN A 102 -6.76 -18.70 -2.52
C GLN A 102 -6.23 -17.88 -1.35
N LEU A 103 -6.93 -16.82 -0.98
CA LEU A 103 -6.63 -15.97 0.18
C LEU A 103 -7.28 -16.50 1.48
N GLY A 104 -7.97 -17.64 1.41
CA GLY A 104 -8.62 -18.29 2.54
C GLY A 104 -10.03 -17.77 2.83
N TYR A 105 -10.65 -17.02 1.92
CA TYR A 105 -12.04 -16.62 2.05
C TYR A 105 -13.00 -17.75 1.72
N ASP A 106 -14.12 -17.78 2.43
CA ASP A 106 -15.30 -18.52 2.02
C ASP A 106 -16.18 -17.64 1.13
N THR A 107 -16.48 -18.13 -0.06
CA THR A 107 -17.22 -17.43 -1.12
C THR A 107 -18.63 -17.98 -1.30
N SER A 108 -19.02 -19.01 -0.51
CA SER A 108 -20.32 -19.67 -0.65
C SER A 108 -21.45 -18.78 -0.11
N PRO A 109 -22.46 -18.43 -0.93
CA PRO A 109 -23.61 -17.66 -0.47
C PRO A 109 -24.40 -18.38 0.64
N GLN A 110 -24.41 -19.71 0.61
CA GLN A 110 -25.09 -20.54 1.61
C GLN A 110 -24.40 -20.46 2.97
N THR A 111 -23.07 -20.34 2.99
CA THR A 111 -22.30 -20.19 4.22
C THR A 111 -22.64 -18.88 4.91
N ALA A 112 -22.70 -17.77 4.16
CA ALA A 112 -23.09 -16.46 4.70
C ALA A 112 -24.47 -16.51 5.37
N SER A 113 -25.46 -17.11 4.71
CA SER A 113 -26.82 -17.27 5.27
C SER A 113 -26.84 -18.14 6.53
N ARG A 114 -26.08 -19.25 6.55
CA ARG A 114 -26.00 -20.14 7.73
C ARG A 114 -25.33 -19.47 8.93
N LEU A 115 -24.39 -18.57 8.69
CA LEU A 115 -23.61 -17.90 9.73
C LEU A 115 -24.36 -16.74 10.41
N GLU A 116 -25.50 -16.29 9.86
CA GLU A 116 -26.38 -15.30 10.53
C GLU A 116 -26.84 -15.78 11.91
N THR A 117 -27.01 -17.09 12.08
CA THR A 117 -27.46 -17.72 13.34
C THR A 117 -26.34 -18.44 14.10
N ALA A 118 -25.09 -18.34 13.65
CA ALA A 118 -23.96 -19.04 14.26
C ALA A 118 -23.57 -18.48 15.63
N SER A 119 -22.85 -19.26 16.43
CA SER A 119 -22.25 -18.75 17.66
C SER A 119 -21.13 -17.75 17.33
N VAL A 120 -21.30 -16.50 17.76
CA VAL A 120 -20.36 -15.41 17.48
C VAL A 120 -19.70 -14.93 18.76
N ARG A 121 -18.36 -14.98 18.80
CA ARG A 121 -17.55 -14.24 19.77
C ARG A 121 -17.28 -12.85 19.23
N VAL A 122 -17.80 -11.83 19.92
CA VAL A 122 -17.54 -10.43 19.61
C VAL A 122 -16.37 -9.91 20.46
N VAL A 123 -15.43 -9.22 19.83
CA VAL A 123 -14.29 -8.55 20.48
C VAL A 123 -14.15 -7.11 19.98
N ASP A 124 -13.68 -6.21 20.84
CA ASP A 124 -13.58 -4.79 20.50
C ASP A 124 -12.17 -4.39 20.05
N TYR A 125 -11.14 -5.16 20.43
CA TYR A 125 -9.74 -4.84 20.16
C TYR A 125 -8.97 -5.98 19.50
N THR A 126 -8.06 -5.64 18.58
CA THR A 126 -7.20 -6.62 17.89
C THR A 126 -6.40 -7.51 18.86
N SER A 127 -6.01 -6.99 20.02
CA SER A 127 -5.28 -7.74 21.06
C SER A 127 -6.12 -8.81 21.76
N GLN A 128 -7.45 -8.77 21.63
CA GLN A 128 -8.37 -9.75 22.22
C GLN A 128 -8.68 -10.90 21.28
N ILE A 129 -8.19 -10.87 20.03
CA ILE A 129 -8.42 -11.93 19.06
C ILE A 129 -7.60 -13.16 19.46
N THR A 130 -8.31 -14.21 19.86
CA THR A 130 -7.73 -15.50 20.26
C THR A 130 -8.54 -16.66 19.69
N GLU A 131 -7.93 -17.84 19.64
CA GLU A 131 -8.65 -19.05 19.23
C GLU A 131 -9.63 -19.46 20.33
N VAL A 132 -10.91 -19.58 19.98
CA VAL A 132 -12.04 -19.82 20.89
C VAL A 132 -13.01 -20.88 20.35
N PRO A 133 -13.86 -21.52 21.16
CA PRO A 133 -14.78 -22.55 20.67
C PRO A 133 -15.85 -22.03 19.69
N GLU A 134 -16.22 -20.75 19.75
CA GLU A 134 -17.24 -20.13 18.91
C GLU A 134 -16.92 -20.26 17.42
N GLN A 135 -17.97 -20.49 16.64
CA GLN A 135 -17.86 -20.70 15.20
C GLN A 135 -17.33 -19.46 14.49
N VAL A 136 -17.76 -18.27 14.90
CA VAL A 136 -17.34 -17.00 14.31
C VAL A 136 -16.67 -16.15 15.39
N VAL A 137 -15.49 -15.61 15.09
CA VAL A 137 -14.92 -14.48 15.85
C VAL A 137 -15.09 -13.23 15.01
N ARG A 138 -15.81 -12.24 15.55
CA ARG A 138 -16.04 -10.94 14.93
C ARG A 138 -15.36 -9.85 15.74
N ILE A 139 -14.48 -9.09 15.10
CA ILE A 139 -13.99 -7.83 15.67
C ILE A 139 -14.90 -6.68 15.26
N THR A 140 -15.37 -5.91 16.23
CA THR A 140 -16.31 -4.82 16.00
C THR A 140 -15.60 -3.51 15.67
N ALA A 141 -16.34 -2.59 15.06
CA ALA A 141 -15.88 -1.24 14.73
C ALA A 141 -16.08 -0.10 15.79
N PRO A 142 -16.59 -0.30 17.03
CA PRO A 142 -16.73 0.79 18.00
C PRO A 142 -15.36 1.32 18.44
N SER A 143 -14.29 0.55 18.24
CA SER A 143 -12.93 1.07 18.22
C SER A 143 -12.38 0.96 16.81
N GLU A 144 -11.74 2.02 16.29
CA GLU A 144 -11.01 1.96 15.01
C GLU A 144 -9.79 1.02 15.08
N SER A 145 -9.65 0.19 16.11
CA SER A 145 -8.43 -0.53 16.45
C SER A 145 -8.02 -1.53 15.38
N TYR A 146 -8.97 -2.25 14.76
CA TYR A 146 -8.65 -3.19 13.70
C TYR A 146 -8.27 -2.48 12.39
N TRP A 147 -8.99 -1.41 12.04
CA TRP A 147 -8.66 -0.55 10.91
C TRP A 147 -7.28 0.08 11.07
N GLN A 148 -7.03 0.79 12.16
CA GLN A 148 -5.77 1.47 12.42
C GLN A 148 -4.61 0.47 12.45
N HIS A 149 -4.79 -0.70 13.08
CA HIS A 149 -3.78 -1.75 13.07
C HIS A 149 -3.48 -2.24 11.65
N SER A 150 -4.52 -2.48 10.84
CA SER A 150 -4.41 -2.92 9.46
C SER A 150 -3.75 -1.89 8.56
N ALA A 151 -4.21 -0.64 8.62
CA ALA A 151 -3.67 0.48 7.85
C ALA A 151 -2.21 0.78 8.23
N PHE A 152 -1.87 0.81 9.52
CA PHE A 152 -0.49 0.98 9.96
C PHE A 152 0.40 -0.18 9.51
N GLY A 153 -0.08 -1.42 9.68
CA GLY A 153 0.61 -2.62 9.22
C GLY A 153 0.88 -2.59 7.73
N PHE A 154 -0.13 -2.23 6.93
CA PHE A 154 -0.06 -2.10 5.48
C PHE A 154 0.97 -1.05 5.07
N VAL A 155 0.86 0.19 5.56
CA VAL A 155 1.77 1.29 5.20
C VAL A 155 3.21 0.97 5.59
N ARG A 156 3.40 0.50 6.83
CA ARG A 156 4.73 0.16 7.36
C ARG A 156 5.38 -0.95 6.55
N ASP A 157 4.67 -2.08 6.35
CA ASP A 157 5.27 -3.25 5.73
C ASP A 157 5.37 -3.13 4.20
N SER A 158 4.50 -2.34 3.56
CA SER A 158 4.48 -2.18 2.10
C SER A 158 5.39 -1.08 1.57
N PHE A 159 5.49 0.06 2.28
CA PHE A 159 6.17 1.25 1.75
C PHE A 159 7.34 1.72 2.60
N ILE A 160 7.34 1.46 3.91
CA ILE A 160 8.45 1.86 4.80
C ILE A 160 9.51 0.75 4.90
N LEU A 161 9.08 -0.52 4.96
CA LEU A 161 9.93 -1.69 5.10
C LEU A 161 9.86 -2.57 3.83
N PRO A 162 10.48 -2.17 2.71
CA PRO A 162 10.21 -2.73 1.38
C PRO A 162 10.43 -4.25 1.26
N LEU A 163 11.33 -4.83 2.07
CA LEU A 163 11.55 -6.29 2.10
C LEU A 163 10.35 -7.08 2.67
N ARG A 164 9.39 -6.41 3.32
CA ARG A 164 8.13 -6.99 3.83
C ARG A 164 6.95 -6.79 2.89
N ALA A 165 7.13 -6.12 1.75
CA ALA A 165 6.05 -5.84 0.81
C ALA A 165 5.58 -7.08 0.02
N GLY A 166 6.42 -8.11 -0.09
CA GLY A 166 6.15 -9.31 -0.91
C GLY A 166 4.79 -9.98 -0.64
N PRO A 167 4.45 -10.34 0.62
CA PRO A 167 3.15 -10.90 0.95
C PRO A 167 1.97 -9.99 0.59
N TRP A 168 2.11 -8.68 0.82
CA TRP A 168 1.09 -7.68 0.50
C TRP A 168 0.84 -7.57 -1.00
N ARG A 169 1.91 -7.50 -1.81
CA ARG A 169 1.82 -7.51 -3.28
C ARG A 169 1.16 -8.79 -3.77
N LYS A 170 1.66 -9.95 -3.33
CA LYS A 170 1.10 -11.26 -3.72
C LYS A 170 -0.40 -11.34 -3.42
N ALA A 171 -0.81 -10.96 -2.22
CA ALA A 171 -2.22 -10.98 -1.85
C ALA A 171 -3.05 -9.99 -2.69
N ALA A 172 -2.53 -8.78 -2.92
CA ALA A 172 -3.22 -7.76 -3.71
C ALA A 172 -3.47 -8.17 -5.18
N HIS A 173 -2.59 -8.99 -5.77
CA HIS A 173 -2.80 -9.56 -7.11
C HIS A 173 -3.84 -10.69 -7.14
N LEU A 174 -4.11 -11.35 -6.01
CA LEU A 174 -5.15 -12.38 -5.90
C LEU A 174 -6.55 -11.75 -5.75
N PHE A 175 -6.66 -10.49 -5.32
CA PHE A 175 -7.89 -9.70 -5.42
C PHE A 175 -8.12 -9.23 -6.87
N THR A 176 -8.42 -10.21 -7.73
CA THR A 176 -8.83 -10.02 -9.12
C THR A 176 -10.28 -9.56 -9.17
N LEU A 177 -10.61 -8.64 -10.09
CA LEU A 177 -11.97 -8.11 -10.19
C LEU A 177 -12.96 -9.18 -10.69
N SER A 178 -14.22 -9.04 -10.30
CA SER A 178 -15.31 -9.80 -10.91
C SER A 178 -15.40 -9.49 -12.41
N LYS A 179 -15.93 -10.44 -13.19
CA LYS A 179 -15.98 -10.34 -14.65
C LYS A 179 -16.60 -9.04 -15.19
N PRO A 180 -17.74 -8.53 -14.67
CA PRO A 180 -18.30 -7.27 -15.15
C PRO A 180 -17.40 -6.06 -14.86
N LEU A 181 -16.79 -6.00 -13.68
CA LEU A 181 -15.89 -4.91 -13.31
C LEU A 181 -14.59 -4.94 -14.11
N ASP A 182 -14.01 -6.12 -14.32
CA ASP A 182 -12.81 -6.29 -15.15
C ASP A 182 -13.09 -5.85 -16.60
N ALA A 183 -14.24 -6.28 -17.16
CA ALA A 183 -14.66 -5.87 -18.49
C ALA A 183 -14.85 -4.33 -18.60
N CYS A 184 -15.48 -3.68 -17.62
CA CYS A 184 -15.55 -2.21 -17.60
C CYS A 184 -14.15 -1.58 -17.52
N VAL A 185 -13.27 -2.08 -16.64
CA VAL A 185 -11.89 -1.55 -16.50
C VAL A 185 -11.12 -1.67 -17.81
N ASN A 186 -11.37 -2.71 -18.59
CA ASN A 186 -10.78 -2.88 -19.92
C ASN A 186 -11.20 -1.79 -20.91
N GLU A 187 -12.42 -1.24 -20.77
CA GLU A 187 -12.98 -0.15 -21.58
C GLU A 187 -12.62 1.27 -21.09
N MET A 188 -11.86 1.38 -19.99
CA MET A 188 -11.39 2.66 -19.48
C MET A 188 -10.20 3.14 -20.30
N LEU A 189 -10.39 4.14 -21.18
CA LEU A 189 -9.34 4.76 -22.01
C LEU A 189 -8.35 3.73 -22.63
N PRO A 190 -8.84 2.70 -23.34
CA PRO A 190 -8.05 1.50 -23.69
C PRO A 190 -6.82 1.81 -24.54
N ASP A 191 -6.90 2.82 -25.40
CA ASP A 191 -5.81 3.20 -26.31
C ASP A 191 -4.81 4.19 -25.68
N ILE A 192 -5.17 4.81 -24.56
CA ILE A 192 -4.36 5.85 -23.91
C ILE A 192 -3.66 5.29 -22.67
N LEU A 193 -4.39 4.63 -21.78
CA LEU A 193 -3.88 4.21 -20.47
C LEU A 193 -2.60 3.38 -20.55
N PRO A 194 -2.49 2.33 -21.39
CA PRO A 194 -1.30 1.48 -21.45
C PRO A 194 0.01 2.22 -21.77
N HIS A 195 -0.07 3.42 -22.34
CA HIS A 195 1.06 4.26 -22.72
C HIS A 195 1.13 5.57 -21.92
N ALA A 196 0.21 5.77 -20.99
CA ALA A 196 0.09 7.01 -20.22
C ALA A 196 0.92 6.98 -18.93
N LEU A 197 1.25 8.18 -18.47
CA LEU A 197 1.57 8.45 -17.09
C LEU A 197 0.27 8.79 -16.35
N ALA A 198 -0.14 7.93 -15.42
CA ALA A 198 -1.31 8.21 -14.60
C ALA A 198 -0.93 8.98 -13.32
N LEU A 199 -1.70 10.00 -13.01
CA LEU A 199 -1.60 10.82 -11.80
C LEU A 199 -2.82 10.56 -10.93
N HIS A 200 -2.59 10.26 -9.65
CA HIS A 200 -3.67 10.33 -8.66
C HIS A 200 -3.45 11.47 -7.67
N ILE A 201 -4.22 12.54 -7.84
CA ILE A 201 -4.12 13.79 -7.09
C ILE A 201 -5.29 13.88 -6.11
N ARG A 202 -5.00 13.65 -4.82
CA ARG A 202 -5.96 13.79 -3.72
C ARG A 202 -5.86 15.20 -3.15
N THR A 203 -6.86 16.03 -3.42
CA THR A 203 -6.94 17.42 -2.94
C THR A 203 -7.76 17.54 -1.66
N TRP A 204 -8.74 16.66 -1.44
CA TRP A 204 -9.55 16.66 -0.22
C TRP A 204 -8.71 16.18 0.98
N PRO A 205 -9.17 16.43 2.22
CA PRO A 205 -8.67 15.77 3.42
C PRO A 205 -8.42 14.26 3.18
N SER A 206 -7.28 13.77 3.67
CA SER A 206 -6.86 12.39 3.40
C SER A 206 -7.61 11.42 4.31
N ASP A 207 -8.25 10.39 3.75
CA ASP A 207 -9.03 9.38 4.49
C ASP A 207 -8.16 8.40 5.29
N LEU A 208 -6.83 8.48 5.12
CA LEU A 208 -5.85 7.84 5.99
C LEU A 208 -5.63 8.72 7.23
N SER A 209 -6.75 9.11 7.85
CA SER A 209 -6.77 9.76 9.14
C SER A 209 -6.45 8.69 10.19
N PHE A 210 -5.18 8.59 10.58
CA PHE A 210 -4.82 8.00 11.87
C PHE A 210 -5.32 8.91 13.01
N GLY A 211 -6.64 9.18 13.07
CA GLY A 211 -7.23 10.21 13.91
C GLY A 211 -6.96 11.66 13.48
N GLN A 212 -6.25 11.89 12.37
CA GLN A 212 -5.91 13.25 11.93
C GLN A 212 -7.09 13.95 11.27
N LYS A 213 -7.47 15.10 11.81
CA LYS A 213 -8.04 16.17 10.98
C LYS A 213 -6.97 16.51 9.94
N ASP A 214 -7.37 16.61 8.68
CA ASP A 214 -6.54 16.86 7.49
C ASP A 214 -5.09 17.31 7.81
N PRO A 215 -4.01 16.69 7.33
CA PRO A 215 -2.64 17.13 7.65
C PRO A 215 -2.34 18.60 7.26
N CYS A 216 -3.20 19.25 6.49
CA CYS A 216 -3.18 20.69 6.19
C CYS A 216 -3.94 21.57 7.21
N HIS A 217 -4.79 20.96 8.03
CA HIS A 217 -5.49 21.54 9.17
C HIS A 217 -5.06 20.82 10.47
N GLN A 218 -4.00 21.36 11.08
CA GLN A 218 -3.48 21.04 12.42
C GLN A 218 -2.55 19.81 12.53
N ASN A 219 -1.24 20.06 12.33
CA ASN A 219 -0.08 19.61 13.14
C ASN A 219 0.04 18.19 13.74
N GLU A 220 -0.67 17.16 13.31
CA GLU A 220 -0.66 15.89 14.05
C GLU A 220 0.41 14.83 13.64
N VAL A 221 1.24 15.03 12.60
CA VAL A 221 2.51 14.29 12.46
C VAL A 221 3.57 15.21 11.81
N PRO A 222 4.39 15.92 12.62
CA PRO A 222 5.30 16.97 12.13
C PRO A 222 6.40 16.49 11.17
N VAL A 223 6.82 15.22 11.27
CA VAL A 223 7.99 14.72 10.54
C VAL A 223 7.62 14.25 9.13
N LEU A 224 6.49 13.58 8.96
CA LEU A 224 6.10 13.03 7.66
C LEU A 224 5.34 14.04 6.78
N SER A 225 4.77 15.11 7.35
CA SER A 225 4.20 16.23 6.58
C SER A 225 5.26 16.93 5.70
N SER A 226 6.50 17.03 6.21
CA SER A 226 7.65 17.56 5.47
C SER A 226 8.20 16.61 4.40
N VAL A 227 7.77 15.35 4.40
CA VAL A 227 8.28 14.27 3.54
C VAL A 227 7.25 13.90 2.46
N PHE A 228 5.96 13.92 2.76
CA PHE A 228 4.87 13.58 1.82
C PHE A 228 3.72 14.60 1.91
N GLY A 229 4.05 15.89 1.96
CA GLY A 229 3.07 16.96 2.12
C GLY A 229 2.20 17.18 0.88
N LYS A 230 0.91 17.48 1.10
CA LYS A 230 -0.08 17.84 0.07
C LYS A 230 -0.55 19.31 0.11
N CYS A 231 -0.10 20.06 1.11
CA CYS A 231 -0.69 21.37 1.47
C CYS A 231 -0.22 22.53 0.59
N ASP A 232 0.91 22.38 -0.11
CA ASP A 232 1.53 23.44 -0.92
C ASP A 232 1.66 23.04 -2.41
N TRP A 233 0.78 22.15 -2.89
CA TRP A 233 0.82 21.75 -4.30
C TRP A 233 0.33 22.88 -5.22
N THR A 234 1.18 23.26 -6.17
CA THR A 234 0.83 24.13 -7.30
C THR A 234 0.77 23.30 -8.59
N GLY A 235 0.11 23.80 -9.65
CA GLY A 235 0.09 23.08 -10.93
C GLY A 235 1.50 22.85 -11.48
N SER A 236 2.38 23.85 -11.34
CA SER A 236 3.80 23.74 -11.70
C SER A 236 4.56 22.68 -10.92
N TYR A 237 4.26 22.52 -9.62
CA TYR A 237 4.88 21.48 -8.80
C TYR A 237 4.46 20.07 -9.27
N LEU A 238 3.19 19.88 -9.59
CA LEU A 238 2.69 18.60 -10.12
C LEU A 238 3.30 18.32 -11.50
N TYR A 239 3.36 19.33 -12.36
CA TYR A 239 3.97 19.25 -13.69
C TYR A 239 5.46 18.91 -13.62
N ASP A 240 6.20 19.45 -12.64
CA ASP A 240 7.60 19.07 -12.43
C ASP A 240 7.77 17.60 -12.01
N ASN A 241 6.80 17.02 -11.30
CA ASN A 241 6.82 15.59 -10.99
C ASN A 241 6.52 14.74 -12.25
N VAL A 242 5.62 15.20 -13.13
CA VAL A 242 5.37 14.58 -14.45
C VAL A 242 6.66 14.55 -15.26
N LYS A 243 7.31 15.70 -15.47
CA LYS A 243 8.57 15.79 -16.25
C LYS A 243 9.69 14.88 -15.75
N ARG A 244 9.73 14.58 -14.45
CA ARG A 244 10.76 13.70 -13.86
C ARG A 244 10.50 12.22 -14.07
N THR A 245 9.26 11.85 -14.39
CA THR A 245 8.79 10.46 -14.41
C THR A 245 8.18 10.06 -15.74
N GLU A 246 7.94 11.00 -16.65
CA GLU A 246 7.55 10.70 -18.03
C GLU A 246 8.68 9.98 -18.78
N THR A 247 8.31 9.11 -19.71
CA THR A 247 9.25 8.45 -20.63
C THR A 247 9.53 9.30 -21.87
N ASP A 248 8.55 10.09 -22.30
CA ASP A 248 8.67 11.03 -23.41
C ASP A 248 7.87 12.31 -23.14
N SER A 249 8.33 13.42 -23.72
CA SER A 249 7.69 14.74 -23.62
C SER A 249 6.27 14.83 -24.21
N LYS A 250 5.84 13.83 -24.99
CA LYS A 250 4.48 13.73 -25.55
C LYS A 250 3.65 12.65 -24.88
N GLN A 251 4.16 11.99 -23.84
CA GLN A 251 3.44 10.93 -23.15
C GLN A 251 2.09 11.45 -22.62
N PRO A 252 0.96 10.78 -22.92
CA PRO A 252 -0.34 11.16 -22.37
C PRO A 252 -0.32 11.13 -20.84
N VAL A 253 -1.03 12.06 -20.21
CA VAL A 253 -1.13 12.16 -18.76
C VAL A 253 -2.59 11.99 -18.35
N VAL A 254 -2.89 10.87 -17.69
CA VAL A 254 -4.25 10.57 -17.22
C VAL A 254 -4.37 11.02 -15.77
N ILE A 255 -5.33 11.88 -15.46
CA ILE A 255 -5.53 12.52 -14.17
C ILE A 255 -6.76 11.92 -13.48
N ALA A 256 -6.53 11.18 -12.40
CA ALA A 256 -7.52 10.78 -11.42
C ALA A 256 -7.48 11.77 -10.25
N THR A 257 -8.58 12.48 -10.01
CA THR A 257 -8.66 13.50 -8.95
C THR A 257 -10.07 13.64 -8.42
N ASP A 258 -10.16 14.04 -7.15
CA ASP A 258 -11.39 14.35 -6.43
C ASP A 258 -11.90 15.78 -6.65
N ASP A 259 -11.08 16.68 -7.20
CA ASP A 259 -11.46 18.07 -7.49
C ASP A 259 -10.95 18.54 -8.86
N ARG A 260 -11.69 18.23 -9.93
CA ARG A 260 -11.34 18.65 -11.30
C ARG A 260 -11.27 20.17 -11.47
N GLN A 261 -12.00 20.93 -10.65
CA GLN A 261 -12.12 22.39 -10.75
C GLN A 261 -11.12 23.12 -9.84
N GLY A 262 -10.39 22.38 -9.00
CA GLY A 262 -9.36 22.90 -8.12
C GLY A 262 -8.34 23.72 -8.90
N LYS A 263 -7.92 24.86 -8.32
CA LYS A 263 -6.93 25.76 -8.94
C LYS A 263 -5.67 25.02 -9.37
N VAL A 264 -5.16 24.13 -8.50
CA VAL A 264 -3.96 23.32 -8.75
C VAL A 264 -4.11 22.40 -9.98
N ILE A 265 -5.30 21.85 -10.20
CA ILE A 265 -5.59 20.95 -11.33
C ILE A 265 -5.70 21.74 -12.62
N ARG A 266 -6.40 22.88 -12.60
CA ARG A 266 -6.51 23.76 -13.78
C ARG A 266 -5.14 24.25 -14.27
N GLU A 267 -4.30 24.72 -13.35
CA GLU A 267 -2.91 25.11 -13.66
C GLU A 267 -2.09 23.95 -14.25
N LEU A 268 -2.27 22.73 -13.73
CA LEU A 268 -1.59 21.55 -14.26
C LEU A 268 -2.07 21.21 -15.69
N VAL A 269 -3.38 21.26 -15.93
CA VAL A 269 -3.96 21.01 -17.27
C VAL A 269 -3.46 22.03 -18.28
N GLU A 270 -3.40 23.31 -17.91
CA GLU A 270 -2.83 24.37 -18.76
C GLU A 270 -1.37 24.08 -19.15
N LEU A 271 -0.57 23.58 -18.21
CA LEU A 271 0.84 23.23 -18.47
C LEU A 271 1.00 21.95 -19.31
N LEU A 272 0.07 20.99 -19.20
CA LEU A 272 0.09 19.74 -19.95
C LEU A 272 -0.46 19.89 -21.37
N GLY A 273 -1.37 20.84 -21.60
CA GLY A 273 -2.08 21.03 -22.87
C GLY A 273 -2.85 19.78 -23.29
N ASP A 274 -2.76 19.43 -24.58
CA ASP A 274 -3.49 18.30 -25.19
C ASP A 274 -3.13 16.92 -24.63
N ARG A 275 -2.06 16.82 -23.81
CA ARG A 275 -1.65 15.57 -23.15
C ARG A 275 -2.54 15.22 -21.96
N ALA A 276 -3.31 16.16 -21.42
CA ALA A 276 -4.11 15.95 -20.22
C ALA A 276 -5.43 15.25 -20.52
N HIS A 277 -5.65 14.09 -19.89
CA HIS A 277 -6.90 13.34 -19.97
C HIS A 277 -7.44 13.12 -18.56
N PHE A 278 -8.73 13.36 -18.31
CA PHE A 278 -9.33 13.01 -17.03
C PHE A 278 -9.78 11.56 -17.02
N MET A 279 -9.65 10.92 -15.85
CA MET A 279 -10.20 9.60 -15.63
C MET A 279 -11.73 9.70 -15.49
N GLU A 280 -12.47 8.99 -16.34
CA GLU A 280 -13.93 8.91 -16.29
C GLU A 280 -14.47 7.61 -16.87
N MET A 281 -15.60 7.13 -16.35
CA MET A 281 -16.27 5.96 -16.93
C MET A 281 -16.73 6.28 -18.35
N THR A 282 -16.20 5.53 -19.30
CA THR A 282 -16.68 5.54 -20.69
C THR A 282 -18.10 4.98 -20.76
N ASP A 283 -18.86 5.36 -21.77
CA ASP A 283 -20.23 4.85 -21.93
C ASP A 283 -20.23 3.32 -22.11
N LYS A 284 -19.23 2.77 -22.79
CA LYS A 284 -19.04 1.31 -22.88
C LYS A 284 -18.85 0.65 -21.52
N CYS A 285 -18.01 1.21 -20.64
CA CYS A 285 -17.90 0.70 -19.28
C CYS A 285 -19.25 0.75 -18.55
N LYS A 286 -20.00 1.86 -18.65
CA LYS A 286 -21.31 1.99 -17.99
C LYS A 286 -22.28 0.92 -18.49
N GLU A 287 -22.35 0.69 -19.79
CA GLU A 287 -23.22 -0.32 -20.38
C GLU A 287 -22.85 -1.75 -19.93
N VAL A 288 -21.56 -2.05 -19.75
CA VAL A 288 -21.11 -3.35 -19.18
C VAL A 288 -21.65 -3.54 -17.76
N ILE A 289 -21.59 -2.51 -16.92
CA ILE A 289 -22.12 -2.58 -15.55
C ILE A 289 -23.64 -2.73 -15.57
N LYS A 290 -24.34 -1.92 -16.37
CA LYS A 290 -25.81 -2.02 -16.51
C LYS A 290 -26.25 -3.40 -16.99
N ALA A 291 -25.55 -4.00 -17.95
CA ALA A 291 -25.89 -5.33 -18.43
C ALA A 291 -25.74 -6.45 -17.37
N ALA A 292 -25.00 -6.21 -16.30
CA ALA A 292 -24.76 -7.18 -15.23
C ALA A 292 -25.74 -7.07 -14.05
N HIS A 293 -26.59 -6.04 -14.01
CA HIS A 293 -27.45 -5.74 -12.87
C HIS A 293 -28.90 -5.43 -13.31
N PRO A 294 -29.87 -5.45 -12.36
CA PRO A 294 -31.22 -4.94 -12.61
C PRO A 294 -31.23 -3.42 -12.84
N GLU A 295 -32.22 -2.92 -13.60
CA GLU A 295 -32.34 -1.52 -14.00
C GLU A 295 -32.44 -0.57 -12.79
N GLU A 296 -33.14 -0.99 -11.74
CA GLU A 296 -33.25 -0.27 -10.48
C GLU A 296 -31.92 -0.08 -9.75
N GLU A 297 -30.87 -0.83 -10.12
CA GLU A 297 -29.56 -0.75 -9.50
C GLU A 297 -28.54 0.10 -10.26
N TYR A 298 -28.84 0.54 -11.48
CA TYR A 298 -27.86 1.15 -12.39
C TYR A 298 -27.16 2.36 -11.79
N GLU A 299 -27.91 3.34 -11.32
CA GLU A 299 -27.33 4.61 -10.85
C GLU A 299 -26.44 4.41 -9.63
N TRP A 300 -26.92 3.65 -8.63
CA TRP A 300 -26.14 3.46 -7.40
C TRP A 300 -24.94 2.54 -7.61
N ARG A 301 -25.04 1.50 -8.46
CA ARG A 301 -23.90 0.63 -8.83
C ARG A 301 -22.82 1.43 -9.55
N LEU A 302 -23.18 2.27 -10.54
CA LEU A 302 -22.21 3.10 -11.26
C LEU A 302 -21.49 4.07 -10.33
N ALA A 303 -22.22 4.77 -9.46
CA ALA A 303 -21.63 5.69 -8.47
C ALA A 303 -20.71 4.97 -7.48
N THR A 304 -21.13 3.80 -7.01
CA THR A 304 -20.45 2.97 -6.02
C THR A 304 -19.21 2.28 -6.57
N TYR A 305 -19.25 1.81 -7.82
CA TYR A 305 -18.13 1.11 -8.45
C TYR A 305 -17.06 2.05 -8.98
N TRP A 306 -17.33 3.36 -9.06
CA TRP A 306 -16.35 4.34 -9.54
C TRP A 306 -14.97 4.25 -8.85
N PRO A 307 -14.85 4.28 -7.51
CA PRO A 307 -13.54 4.16 -6.87
C PRO A 307 -12.81 2.86 -7.19
N ILE A 308 -13.54 1.76 -7.39
CA ILE A 308 -13.00 0.43 -7.68
C ILE A 308 -12.42 0.41 -9.09
N ILE A 309 -13.22 0.89 -10.05
CA ILE A 309 -12.87 0.97 -11.46
C ILE A 309 -11.72 1.95 -11.67
N GLU A 310 -11.77 3.14 -11.07
CA GLU A 310 -10.70 4.14 -11.13
C GLU A 310 -9.39 3.58 -10.56
N ALA A 311 -9.42 3.04 -9.34
CA ALA A 311 -8.23 2.48 -8.70
C ALA A 311 -7.62 1.31 -9.50
N THR A 312 -8.45 0.49 -10.15
CA THR A 312 -7.95 -0.65 -10.93
C THR A 312 -7.50 -0.24 -12.33
N ALA A 313 -8.21 0.67 -13.01
CA ALA A 313 -7.81 1.14 -14.34
C ALA A 313 -6.44 1.80 -14.33
N VAL A 314 -6.15 2.60 -13.30
CA VAL A 314 -4.86 3.28 -13.14
C VAL A 314 -3.68 2.29 -12.97
N THR A 315 -3.91 1.04 -12.52
CA THR A 315 -2.81 0.07 -12.42
C THR A 315 -2.25 -0.32 -13.80
N ARG A 316 -3.03 -0.16 -14.87
CA ARG A 316 -2.66 -0.50 -16.26
C ARG A 316 -1.76 0.55 -16.91
N ALA A 317 -1.59 1.72 -16.28
CA ALA A 317 -0.78 2.80 -16.84
C ALA A 317 0.71 2.43 -16.94
N GLU A 318 1.43 2.95 -17.94
CA GLU A 318 2.88 2.72 -18.09
C GLU A 318 3.65 3.20 -16.84
N SER A 319 3.32 4.41 -16.38
CA SER A 319 3.87 5.01 -15.17
C SER A 319 2.75 5.53 -14.27
N PHE A 320 3.01 5.58 -12.95
CA PHE A 320 2.05 6.09 -11.98
C PHE A 320 2.72 7.03 -10.99
N ILE A 321 2.09 8.17 -10.70
CA ILE A 321 2.42 9.04 -9.56
C ILE A 321 1.19 9.20 -8.67
N GLY A 322 1.29 8.75 -7.43
CA GLY A 322 0.22 8.84 -6.46
C GLY A 322 0.45 9.85 -5.34
N SER A 323 -0.64 10.24 -4.68
CA SER A 323 -0.61 10.90 -3.38
C SER A 323 -0.34 9.88 -2.26
N PHE A 324 0.82 9.95 -1.57
CA PHE A 324 1.24 8.92 -0.60
C PHE A 324 0.21 8.63 0.49
N TRP A 325 -0.47 9.66 0.98
CA TRP A 325 -1.46 9.51 2.04
C TRP A 325 -2.82 9.00 1.56
N SER A 326 -3.05 8.93 0.25
CA SER A 326 -4.29 8.36 -0.26
C SER A 326 -4.22 6.84 -0.30
N THR A 327 -5.23 6.20 0.30
CA THR A 327 -5.40 4.73 0.23
C THR A 327 -5.60 4.24 -1.19
N LEU A 328 -6.22 5.03 -2.08
CA LEU A 328 -6.29 4.72 -3.53
C LEU A 328 -4.88 4.59 -4.11
N SER A 329 -4.02 5.60 -3.91
CA SER A 329 -2.66 5.58 -4.45
C SER A 329 -1.83 4.41 -3.92
N GLN A 330 -2.00 4.09 -2.64
CA GLN A 330 -1.29 2.98 -2.00
C GLN A 330 -1.74 1.64 -2.58
N LEU A 331 -3.04 1.45 -2.78
CA LEU A 331 -3.57 0.24 -3.40
C LEU A 331 -3.14 0.10 -4.86
N VAL A 332 -3.15 1.20 -5.62
CA VAL A 332 -2.56 1.21 -6.97
C VAL A 332 -1.09 0.78 -6.91
N ALA A 333 -0.31 1.36 -6.00
CA ALA A 333 1.11 1.11 -5.92
C ALA A 333 1.47 -0.35 -5.53
N ILE A 334 0.64 -1.00 -4.71
CA ILE A 334 0.86 -2.40 -4.31
C ILE A 334 0.38 -3.40 -5.37
N ARG A 335 -0.62 -3.04 -6.19
CA ARG A 335 -1.19 -3.88 -7.25
C ARG A 335 -0.48 -3.75 -8.60
N ARG A 336 0.38 -2.74 -8.78
CA ARG A 336 1.14 -2.55 -10.01
C ARG A 336 2.35 -3.49 -10.06
N ASP A 337 2.47 -4.20 -11.17
CA ASP A 337 3.63 -5.05 -11.51
C ASP A 337 4.83 -4.25 -12.01
N THR A 338 4.60 -3.01 -12.46
CA THR A 338 5.66 -2.15 -13.00
C THR A 338 6.41 -1.40 -11.90
N ASN A 339 7.74 -1.36 -12.05
CA ASN A 339 8.64 -0.59 -11.19
C ASN A 339 8.50 0.94 -11.38
N ARG A 340 7.76 1.41 -12.39
CA ARG A 340 7.47 2.84 -12.63
C ARG A 340 6.27 3.31 -11.82
N THR A 341 6.42 3.20 -10.51
CA THR A 341 5.40 3.55 -9.53
C THR A 341 6.01 4.50 -8.52
N PHE A 342 5.50 5.72 -8.47
CA PHE A 342 6.04 6.82 -7.70
C PHE A 342 4.96 7.42 -6.80
N PHE A 343 5.41 8.15 -5.78
CA PHE A 343 4.56 9.08 -5.05
C PHE A 343 5.07 10.50 -5.29
N PHE A 344 4.19 11.50 -5.20
CA PHE A 344 4.59 12.90 -5.29
C PHE A 344 5.72 13.20 -4.31
N GLN A 345 6.84 13.66 -4.85
CA GLN A 345 8.03 13.93 -4.06
C GLN A 345 8.08 15.39 -3.64
N THR A 346 8.40 15.67 -2.39
CA THR A 346 8.69 17.06 -1.99
C THR A 346 9.89 17.60 -2.76
N ARG A 347 10.02 18.93 -2.88
CA ARG A 347 11.19 19.54 -3.52
C ARG A 347 12.51 19.08 -2.88
N LEU A 348 12.50 18.87 -1.56
CA LEU A 348 13.65 18.33 -0.83
C LEU A 348 13.95 16.87 -1.23
N GLN A 349 12.95 16.00 -1.32
CA GLN A 349 13.15 14.62 -1.79
C GLN A 349 13.70 14.59 -3.21
N ALA A 350 13.20 15.47 -4.09
CA ALA A 350 13.69 15.60 -5.45
C ALA A 350 15.16 16.02 -5.50
N PHE A 351 15.52 17.01 -4.68
CA PHE A 351 16.90 17.47 -4.53
C PHE A 351 17.82 16.36 -4.00
N ILE A 352 17.42 15.67 -2.93
CA ILE A 352 18.17 14.53 -2.36
C ILE A 352 18.31 13.41 -3.39
N TRP A 353 17.23 13.10 -4.12
CA TRP A 353 17.25 12.09 -5.18
C TRP A 353 18.20 12.48 -6.32
N GLY A 354 18.26 13.75 -6.71
CA GLY A 354 19.25 14.27 -7.64
C GLY A 354 20.70 14.11 -7.13
N LEU A 355 20.90 14.23 -5.82
CA LEU A 355 22.18 14.03 -5.15
C LEU A 355 22.53 12.57 -4.86
N ARG A 356 21.67 11.59 -5.19
CA ARG A 356 21.89 10.18 -4.82
C ARG A 356 23.22 9.61 -5.35
N VAL A 357 23.60 9.98 -6.57
CA VAL A 357 24.85 9.53 -7.19
C VAL A 357 26.06 10.13 -6.46
N PRO A 358 26.19 11.47 -6.30
CA PRO A 358 27.31 12.03 -5.55
C PRO A 358 27.35 11.58 -4.08
N LEU A 359 26.20 11.46 -3.40
CA LEU A 359 26.13 10.92 -2.03
C LEU A 359 26.59 9.47 -1.97
N GLY A 360 26.17 8.63 -2.91
CA GLY A 360 26.60 7.24 -3.02
C GLY A 360 28.11 7.12 -3.29
N THR A 361 28.64 7.94 -4.21
CA THR A 361 30.07 8.00 -4.49
C THR A 361 30.87 8.46 -3.27
N LEU A 362 30.41 9.49 -2.55
CA LEU A 362 31.03 9.96 -1.32
C LEU A 362 31.03 8.87 -0.22
N ALA A 363 29.94 8.12 -0.09
CA ALA A 363 29.85 7.00 0.84
C ALA A 363 30.88 5.91 0.49
N ILE A 364 30.98 5.51 -0.79
CA ILE A 364 31.96 4.52 -1.26
C ILE A 364 33.40 4.99 -0.99
N ILE A 365 33.72 6.24 -1.36
CA ILE A 365 35.05 6.83 -1.12
C ILE A 365 35.34 6.86 0.39
N GLY A 366 34.37 7.26 1.21
CA GLY A 366 34.48 7.27 2.67
C GLY A 366 34.75 5.88 3.23
N THR A 367 34.01 4.86 2.79
CA THR A 367 34.22 3.46 3.21
C THR A 367 35.59 2.93 2.77
N MET A 368 36.01 3.23 1.52
CA MET A 368 37.34 2.86 1.03
C MET A 368 38.47 3.53 1.82
N TYR A 369 38.33 4.82 2.13
CA TYR A 369 39.31 5.57 2.92
C TYR A 369 39.41 5.04 4.36
N LEU A 370 38.27 4.75 5.01
CA LEU A 370 38.23 4.12 6.32
C LEU A 370 38.88 2.72 6.30
N GLY A 371 38.59 1.92 5.27
CA GLY A 371 39.22 0.62 5.05
C GLY A 371 40.74 0.73 4.86
N PHE A 372 41.20 1.71 4.10
CA PHE A 372 42.62 2.00 3.91
C PHE A 372 43.31 2.39 5.22
N ILE A 373 42.72 3.31 6.01
CA ILE A 373 43.24 3.68 7.34
C ILE A 373 43.31 2.46 8.26
N TYR A 374 42.27 1.63 8.27
CA TYR A 374 42.22 0.42 9.10
C TYR A 374 43.35 -0.55 8.71
N SER A 375 43.49 -0.87 7.42
CA SER A 375 44.55 -1.73 6.89
C SER A 375 45.93 -1.19 7.22
N ARG A 376 46.16 0.12 7.04
CA ARG A 376 47.42 0.78 7.41
C ARG A 376 47.72 0.67 8.91
N ARG A 377 46.71 0.84 9.77
CA ARG A 377 46.86 0.66 11.23
C ARG A 377 47.16 -0.78 11.61
N VAL A 378 46.53 -1.76 10.97
CA VAL A 378 46.80 -3.19 11.19
C VAL A 378 48.22 -3.55 10.75
N LEU A 379 48.65 -3.10 9.56
CA LEU A 379 50.01 -3.30 9.07
C LEU A 379 51.05 -2.64 9.97
N ALA A 380 50.81 -1.41 10.43
CA ALA A 380 51.70 -0.73 11.37
C ALA A 380 51.81 -1.47 12.71
N LYS A 381 50.69 -1.99 13.25
CA LYS A 381 50.70 -2.83 14.46
C LYS A 381 51.43 -4.15 14.25
N ARG A 382 51.26 -4.81 13.10
CA ARG A 382 52.00 -6.03 12.73
C ARG A 382 53.50 -5.75 12.64
N ARG A 383 53.90 -4.67 11.96
CA ARG A 383 55.30 -4.25 11.88
C ARG A 383 55.90 -3.98 13.27
N LYS A 384 55.19 -3.24 14.14
CA LYS A 384 55.62 -3.01 15.53
C LYS A 384 55.76 -4.31 16.35
N ARG A 385 54.82 -5.25 16.20
CA ARG A 385 54.92 -6.57 16.85
C ARG A 385 56.12 -7.36 16.35
N MET A 386 56.33 -7.47 15.04
CA MET A 386 57.48 -8.18 14.48
C MET A 386 58.82 -7.53 14.88
N ALA A 387 58.85 -6.20 15.00
CA ALA A 387 60.03 -5.48 15.49
C ALA A 387 60.32 -5.78 16.97
N ALA A 388 59.29 -5.85 17.82
CA ALA A 388 59.42 -6.25 19.22
C ALA A 388 59.84 -7.73 19.38
N THR A 389 59.29 -8.63 18.57
CA THR A 389 59.68 -10.06 18.58
C THR A 389 61.14 -10.25 18.12
N LYS A 390 61.64 -9.42 17.20
CA LYS A 390 63.06 -9.44 16.82
C LYS A 390 63.99 -8.91 17.93
N SER A 391 63.55 -7.97 18.77
CA SER A 391 64.37 -7.51 19.90
C SER A 391 64.42 -8.54 21.02
N ASP A 392 63.34 -9.27 21.28
CA ASP A 392 63.32 -10.33 22.31
C ASP A 392 64.21 -11.53 21.92
N PHE A 393 64.34 -11.84 20.62
CA PHE A 393 65.27 -12.87 20.13
C PHE A 393 66.76 -12.47 20.16
N MET A 394 67.08 -11.19 20.35
CA MET A 394 68.47 -10.72 20.49
C MET A 394 68.90 -10.56 21.96
N VAL A 395 68.02 -10.84 22.93
CA VAL A 395 68.28 -10.66 24.38
C VAL A 395 68.19 -11.98 25.17
N SER A 396 67.98 -13.14 24.52
CA SER A 396 68.21 -14.45 25.16
C SER A 396 69.64 -14.93 24.88
N PRO A 397 70.51 -15.06 25.91
CA PRO A 397 71.84 -15.65 25.78
C PRO A 397 71.81 -17.16 25.52
#